data_AF-A0A9K3GPN6-F1
#
_entry.id   AF-A0A9K3GPN6-F1
#
_cell.length_a   1.000
_cell.length_b   1.000
_cell.length_c   1.000
_cell.angle_alpha   90.00
_cell.angle_beta   90.00
_cell.angle_gamma   90.00
#
_symmetry.space_group_name_H-M   'P 1'
#
loop_
_entity.id
_entity.type
_entity.pdbx_description
1 polymer ?
#
loop_
_entity_poly.entity_id
_entity_poly.type
_entity_poly.pdbx_seq_one_letter_code
_entity_poly.pdbx_strand_id
1 'polypeptide(L)'
;MTNTSATTRKATACLFFGGVPKGYTEAQMRELIHTVIKRMYKPDIAEERLDLINSALTRIHFLRGKEDDTTAAGYLFFSDLGVARFALKLLRYQVIDASDTAVPDSLELEVMWREDDKTRRMAAQGLVAVTNLHPTVSNRMLCQAFEPLARVCSV
;
A
#
# COMPACT_ATOMS: atom_id res chain seq x y z
N MET A 1 32.85 -15.38 -25.78
CA MET A 1 32.35 -14.49 -24.72
C MET A 1 30.87 -14.24 -24.97
N THR A 2 29.99 -14.92 -24.23
CA THR A 2 28.53 -14.80 -24.34
C THR A 2 28.06 -13.67 -23.43
N ASN A 3 27.62 -12.56 -24.02
CA ASN A 3 26.96 -11.47 -23.31
C ASN A 3 25.53 -11.91 -22.91
N THR A 4 25.37 -12.42 -21.70
CA THR A 4 24.05 -12.50 -21.05
C THR A 4 23.63 -11.09 -20.67
N SER A 5 22.87 -10.45 -21.55
CA SER A 5 22.07 -9.28 -21.24
C SER A 5 21.11 -9.66 -20.09
N ALA A 6 21.24 -8.97 -18.97
CA ALA A 6 20.26 -9.05 -17.89
C ALA A 6 18.92 -8.52 -18.42
N THR A 7 18.01 -9.43 -18.77
CA THR A 7 16.60 -9.09 -18.98
C THR A 7 16.07 -8.51 -17.69
N THR A 8 15.99 -7.17 -17.63
CA THR A 8 15.35 -6.43 -16.57
C THR A 8 13.88 -6.84 -16.59
N ARG A 9 13.48 -7.76 -15.71
CA ARG A 9 12.08 -8.19 -15.59
C ARG A 9 11.26 -6.94 -15.27
N LYS A 10 10.50 -6.47 -16.25
CA LYS A 10 9.60 -5.32 -16.13
C LYS A 10 8.58 -5.66 -15.04
N ALA A 11 8.36 -4.74 -14.09
CA ALA A 11 7.33 -4.94 -13.07
C ALA A 11 5.96 -5.14 -13.75
N THR A 12 5.26 -6.20 -13.35
CA THR A 12 3.95 -6.59 -13.90
C THR A 12 2.81 -5.84 -13.22
N ALA A 13 3.03 -5.41 -11.97
CA ALA A 13 2.04 -4.73 -11.15
C ALA A 13 2.69 -3.60 -10.32
N CYS A 14 1.92 -2.55 -10.06
CA CYS A 14 2.35 -1.41 -9.27
C CYS A 14 1.22 -0.96 -8.34
N LEU A 15 1.53 -0.85 -7.05
CA LEU A 15 0.63 -0.32 -6.03
C LEU A 15 1.14 1.05 -5.59
N PHE A 16 0.23 2.00 -5.42
CA PHE A 16 0.48 3.24 -4.69
C PHE A 16 0.34 2.97 -3.19
N PHE A 17 1.18 3.61 -2.39
CA PHE A 17 0.98 3.72 -0.95
C PHE A 17 1.07 5.18 -0.48
N GLY A 18 0.27 5.53 0.52
CA GLY A 18 0.25 6.82 1.20
C GLY A 18 -0.02 6.66 2.70
N GLY A 19 -0.02 7.76 3.44
CA GLY A 19 -0.29 7.72 4.89
C GLY A 19 0.85 7.09 5.70
N VAL A 20 2.11 7.22 5.24
CA VAL A 20 3.28 6.86 6.05
C VAL A 20 3.98 8.12 6.57
N PRO A 21 4.68 8.09 7.72
CA PRO A 21 5.42 9.26 8.22
C PRO A 21 6.43 9.81 7.22
N LYS A 22 6.70 11.12 7.26
CA LYS A 22 7.82 11.69 6.51
C LYS A 22 9.14 11.04 6.97
N GLY A 23 10.00 10.68 6.03
CA GLY A 23 11.28 10.01 6.32
C GLY A 23 11.17 8.49 6.47
N TYR A 24 9.97 7.92 6.33
CA TYR A 24 9.82 6.46 6.26
C TYR A 24 10.69 5.88 5.15
N THR A 25 11.45 4.84 5.48
CA THR A 25 12.43 4.24 4.60
C THR A 25 11.89 2.97 3.93
N GLU A 26 12.58 2.51 2.87
CA GLU A 26 12.26 1.22 2.25
C GLU A 26 12.39 0.05 3.24
N ALA A 27 13.37 0.12 4.15
CA ALA A 27 13.56 -0.90 5.18
C ALA A 27 12.36 -0.95 6.14
N GLN A 28 11.89 0.20 6.60
CA GLN A 28 10.71 0.29 7.48
C GLN A 28 9.43 -0.16 6.75
N MET A 29 9.27 0.12 5.46
CA MET A 29 8.16 -0.41 4.68
C MET A 29 8.20 -1.95 4.57
N ARG A 30 9.39 -2.54 4.40
CA ARG A 30 9.55 -4.01 4.42
C ARG A 30 9.26 -4.60 5.79
N GLU A 31 9.71 -3.93 6.85
CA GLU A 31 9.44 -4.33 8.24
C GLU A 31 7.95 -4.26 8.57
N LEU A 32 7.24 -3.24 8.06
CA LEU A 32 5.79 -3.12 8.19
C LEU A 32 5.09 -4.31 7.53
N ILE A 33 5.45 -4.65 6.29
CA ILE A 33 4.91 -5.83 5.58
C ILE A 33 5.14 -7.10 6.41
N HIS A 34 6.35 -7.24 6.95
CA HIS A 34 6.75 -8.36 7.80
C HIS A 34 5.89 -8.48 9.06
N THR A 35 5.71 -7.35 9.75
CA THR A 35 4.91 -7.23 10.97
C THR A 35 3.44 -7.57 10.71
N VAL A 36 2.86 -7.05 9.62
CA VAL A 36 1.47 -7.31 9.26
C VAL A 36 1.25 -8.80 9.00
N ILE A 37 2.12 -9.45 8.21
CA ILE A 37 1.99 -10.90 7.94
C ILE A 37 2.10 -11.72 9.22
N LYS A 38 3.08 -11.43 10.09
CA LYS A 38 3.25 -12.16 11.36
C LYS A 38 2.07 -12.01 12.32
N ARG A 39 1.35 -10.88 12.27
CA ARG A 39 0.12 -10.69 13.06
C ARG A 39 -1.07 -11.44 12.48
N MET A 40 -1.13 -11.61 11.17
CA MET A 40 -2.28 -12.22 10.48
C MET A 40 -2.21 -13.75 10.38
N TYR A 41 -1.02 -14.33 10.42
CA TYR A 41 -0.80 -15.75 10.16
C TYR A 41 0.01 -16.41 11.27
N LYS A 42 -0.17 -17.73 11.42
CA LYS A 42 0.70 -18.57 12.26
C LYS A 42 2.13 -18.56 11.72
N PRO A 43 3.16 -18.83 12.55
CA PRO A 43 4.56 -18.68 12.15
C PRO A 43 4.97 -19.44 10.88
N ASP A 44 4.52 -20.69 10.74
CA ASP A 44 4.75 -21.56 9.59
C ASP A 44 4.20 -20.95 8.29
N ILE A 45 2.96 -20.48 8.32
CA ILE A 45 2.31 -19.84 7.17
C ILE A 45 2.91 -18.45 6.92
N ALA A 46 3.27 -17.71 7.97
CA ALA A 46 3.82 -16.36 7.86
C ALA A 46 5.12 -16.36 7.05
N GLU A 47 6.01 -17.31 7.29
CA GLU A 47 7.26 -17.47 6.53
C GLU A 47 6.98 -17.69 5.04
N GLU A 48 6.09 -18.62 4.69
CA GLU A 48 5.71 -18.87 3.29
C GLU A 48 5.13 -17.62 2.60
N ARG A 49 4.29 -16.85 3.30
CA ARG A 49 3.71 -15.61 2.75
C ARG A 49 4.75 -14.51 2.58
N LEU A 50 5.74 -14.45 3.47
CA LEU A 50 6.83 -13.48 3.38
C LEU A 50 7.76 -13.80 2.23
N ASP A 51 8.11 -15.07 2.05
CA ASP A 51 8.92 -15.50 0.91
C ASP A 51 8.21 -15.22 -0.41
N LEU A 52 6.90 -15.42 -0.46
CA LEU A 52 6.08 -15.05 -1.62
C LEU A 52 6.15 -13.54 -1.92
N ILE A 53 5.99 -12.67 -0.92
CA ILE A 53 6.10 -11.23 -1.14
C ILE A 53 7.53 -10.82 -1.50
N ASN A 54 8.55 -11.32 -0.80
CA ASN A 54 9.94 -10.93 -1.01
C ASN A 54 10.46 -11.38 -2.38
N SER A 55 10.03 -12.54 -2.88
CA SER A 55 10.38 -13.01 -4.22
C SER A 55 9.70 -12.20 -5.33
N ALA A 56 8.56 -11.57 -5.05
CA ALA A 56 7.81 -10.78 -6.04
C ALA A 56 8.06 -9.26 -5.96
N LEU A 57 8.36 -8.71 -4.78
CA LEU A 57 8.53 -7.27 -4.55
C LEU A 57 9.90 -6.81 -5.06
N THR A 58 9.92 -6.26 -6.28
CA THR A 58 11.15 -5.92 -6.99
C THR A 58 11.71 -4.56 -6.58
N ARG A 59 10.85 -3.61 -6.23
CA ARG A 59 11.27 -2.24 -5.89
C ARG A 59 10.24 -1.54 -5.01
N ILE A 60 10.74 -0.75 -4.07
CA ILE A 60 9.98 0.27 -3.35
C ILE A 60 10.47 1.62 -3.88
N HIS A 61 9.57 2.57 -4.11
CA HIS A 61 9.97 3.89 -4.59
C HIS A 61 9.18 4.97 -3.86
N PHE A 62 9.85 5.74 -3.00
CA PHE A 62 9.26 6.90 -2.37
C PHE A 62 9.20 8.08 -3.34
N LEU A 63 8.06 8.76 -3.34
CA LEU A 63 7.87 10.02 -4.03
C LEU A 63 8.56 11.14 -3.24
N ARG A 64 9.16 12.09 -3.95
CA ARG A 64 9.62 13.34 -3.35
C ARG A 64 8.40 14.20 -3.05
N GLY A 65 8.02 14.27 -1.78
CA GLY A 65 6.96 15.17 -1.29
C GLY A 65 7.41 16.63 -1.28
N LYS A 66 6.48 17.54 -0.98
CA LYS A 66 6.83 18.94 -0.68
C LYS A 66 7.47 19.00 0.70
N GLU A 67 8.26 20.04 0.97
CA GLU A 67 8.95 20.19 2.26
C GLU A 67 7.98 20.27 3.44
N ASP A 68 6.74 20.72 3.23
CA ASP A 68 5.73 20.90 4.27
C ASP A 68 4.87 19.66 4.56
N ASP A 69 5.01 18.58 3.78
CA ASP A 69 4.20 17.38 3.98
C ASP A 69 4.70 16.58 5.20
N THR A 70 3.81 16.29 6.16
CA THR A 70 4.10 15.44 7.34
C THR A 70 4.07 13.95 7.02
N THR A 71 3.52 13.58 5.86
CA THR A 71 3.43 12.21 5.37
C THR A 71 4.18 12.04 4.06
N ALA A 72 4.63 10.82 3.79
CA ALA A 72 5.20 10.43 2.51
C ALA A 72 4.26 9.48 1.78
N ALA A 73 4.52 9.34 0.48
CA ALA A 73 3.83 8.42 -0.40
C ALA A 73 4.84 7.76 -1.34
N GLY A 74 4.44 6.68 -1.99
CA GLY A 74 5.33 5.95 -2.87
C GLY A 74 4.64 4.84 -3.66
N TYR A 75 5.46 3.98 -4.25
CA TYR A 75 5.03 2.85 -5.04
C TYR A 75 5.72 1.55 -4.61
N LEU A 76 4.96 0.46 -4.64
CA LEU A 76 5.46 -0.91 -4.53
C LEU A 76 5.36 -1.57 -5.91
N PHE A 77 6.48 -2.05 -6.44
CA PHE A 77 6.55 -2.73 -7.73
C PHE A 77 6.66 -4.24 -7.53
N PHE A 78 5.77 -4.98 -8.18
CA PHE A 78 5.72 -6.44 -8.11
C PHE A 78 5.97 -7.05 -9.49
N SER A 79 6.73 -8.13 -9.53
CA SER A 79 6.90 -8.97 -10.73
C SER A 79 5.70 -9.88 -10.99
N ASP A 80 4.84 -10.10 -9.98
CA ASP A 80 3.66 -10.97 -10.07
C ASP A 80 2.37 -10.22 -9.66
N LEU A 81 1.33 -10.31 -10.51
CA LEU A 81 0.04 -9.64 -10.29
C LEU A 81 -0.78 -10.28 -9.14
N GLY A 82 -0.69 -11.60 -8.99
CA GLY A 82 -1.36 -12.32 -7.91
C GLY A 82 -0.79 -11.93 -6.55
N VAL A 83 0.54 -11.83 -6.45
CA VAL A 83 1.22 -11.37 -5.22
C VAL A 83 0.92 -9.89 -4.94
N ALA A 84 0.85 -9.04 -5.97
CA ALA A 84 0.41 -7.65 -5.79
C ALA A 84 -1.03 -7.55 -5.27
N ARG A 85 -1.96 -8.37 -5.78
CA ARG A 85 -3.34 -8.43 -5.27
C ARG A 85 -3.38 -8.89 -3.81
N PHE A 86 -2.55 -9.86 -3.46
CA PHE A 86 -2.42 -10.34 -2.09
C PHE A 86 -1.87 -9.24 -1.17
N ALA A 87 -0.78 -8.59 -1.55
CA ALA A 87 -0.18 -7.48 -0.81
C ALA A 87 -1.15 -6.31 -0.63
N LEU A 88 -1.92 -5.94 -1.66
CA LEU A 88 -2.96 -4.91 -1.55
C LEU A 88 -3.97 -5.24 -0.45
N LYS A 89 -4.54 -6.45 -0.45
CA LYS A 89 -5.52 -6.86 0.56
C LYS A 89 -4.94 -6.88 1.97
N LEU A 90 -3.66 -7.22 2.09
CA LEU A 90 -2.97 -7.34 3.36
C LEU A 90 -2.62 -5.96 3.96
N LEU A 91 -2.13 -5.04 3.13
CA LEU A 91 -1.55 -3.78 3.58
C LEU A 91 -2.56 -2.63 3.64
N ARG A 92 -3.65 -2.70 2.88
CA ARG A 92 -4.63 -1.63 2.80
C ARG A 92 -5.28 -1.34 4.16
N TYR A 93 -5.20 -0.09 4.59
CA TYR A 93 -5.66 0.45 5.88
C TYR A 93 -5.07 -0.24 7.12
N GLN A 94 -3.84 -0.73 7.03
CA GLN A 94 -3.10 -1.16 8.21
C GLN A 94 -2.67 0.06 9.02
N VAL A 95 -2.82 -0.03 10.34
CA VAL A 95 -2.40 1.05 11.23
C VAL A 95 -0.89 1.01 11.42
N ILE A 96 -0.25 2.12 11.13
CA ILE A 96 1.15 2.38 11.46
C ILE A 96 1.17 3.08 12.80
N ASP A 97 1.80 2.42 13.78
CA ASP A 97 2.06 3.01 15.08
C ASP A 97 3.14 4.09 14.89
N ALA A 98 2.73 5.35 15.05
CA ALA A 98 3.57 6.51 14.83
C ALA A 98 4.19 7.03 16.14
N SER A 99 4.13 6.23 17.23
CA SER A 99 4.52 6.61 18.60
C SER A 99 5.95 7.15 18.78
N ASP A 100 6.81 7.00 17.78
CA ASP A 100 8.19 7.51 17.76
C ASP A 100 8.40 8.69 16.78
N THR A 101 7.33 9.24 16.21
CA THR A 101 7.36 10.33 15.22
C THR A 101 6.42 11.47 15.63
N ALA A 102 6.74 12.73 15.32
CA ALA A 102 5.95 13.92 15.69
C ALA A 102 4.61 14.07 14.91
N VAL A 103 3.97 12.94 14.59
CA VAL A 103 2.79 12.77 13.73
C VAL A 103 1.66 12.18 14.60
N PRO A 104 0.37 12.45 14.32
CA PRO A 104 -0.76 11.88 15.07
C PRO A 104 -0.63 10.40 15.42
N ASP A 105 -1.15 10.03 16.60
CA ASP A 105 -0.96 8.75 17.30
C ASP A 105 -1.18 7.47 16.45
N SER A 106 -1.90 7.58 15.34
CA SER A 106 -2.02 6.51 14.36
C SER A 106 -2.18 7.06 12.95
N LEU A 107 -1.47 6.46 11.99
CA LEU A 107 -1.69 6.68 10.57
C LEU A 107 -2.25 5.40 9.94
N GLU A 108 -3.29 5.53 9.12
CA GLU A 108 -3.76 4.40 8.29
C GLU A 108 -2.96 4.37 6.98
N LEU A 109 -2.25 3.28 6.75
CA LEU A 109 -1.56 3.02 5.49
C LEU A 109 -2.60 2.91 4.37
N GLU A 110 -2.60 3.87 3.46
CA GLU A 110 -3.44 3.81 2.28
C GLU A 110 -2.70 3.03 1.20
N VAL A 111 -3.28 1.94 0.70
CA VAL A 111 -2.71 1.17 -0.43
C VAL A 111 -3.78 0.98 -1.49
N MET A 112 -3.42 1.29 -2.74
CA MET A 112 -4.31 1.15 -3.89
C MET A 112 -3.54 0.75 -5.15
N TRP A 113 -4.24 0.34 -6.19
CA TRP A 113 -3.61 0.16 -7.51
C TRP A 113 -3.09 1.50 -8.02
N ARG A 114 -1.90 1.51 -8.63
CA ARG A 114 -1.43 2.70 -9.35
C ARG A 114 -2.38 2.98 -10.52
N GLU A 115 -3.13 4.07 -10.42
CA GLU A 115 -3.98 4.53 -11.52
C GLU A 115 -3.23 5.56 -12.37
N ASP A 116 -2.66 5.07 -13.48
CA ASP A 116 -1.93 5.89 -14.45
C ASP A 116 -2.85 6.83 -15.24
N ASP A 117 -4.15 6.54 -15.26
CA ASP A 117 -5.13 7.30 -15.99
C ASP A 117 -5.58 8.55 -15.18
N LYS A 118 -4.92 9.68 -15.45
CA LYS A 118 -5.34 11.01 -14.92
C LYS A 118 -6.81 11.29 -15.22
N THR A 119 -7.32 10.82 -16.35
CA THR A 119 -8.69 11.04 -16.80
C THR A 119 -9.69 10.35 -15.89
N ARG A 120 -9.40 9.15 -15.36
CA ARG A 120 -10.28 8.48 -14.38
C ARG A 120 -10.31 9.19 -13.03
N ARG A 121 -9.14 9.61 -12.54
CA ARG A 121 -9.04 10.43 -11.32
C ARG A 121 -9.78 11.76 -11.44
N MET A 122 -9.74 12.38 -12.62
CA MET A 122 -10.39 13.68 -12.87
C MET A 122 -11.86 13.58 -13.30
N ALA A 123 -12.30 12.44 -13.86
CA ALA A 123 -13.65 12.30 -14.38
C ALA A 123 -14.73 12.24 -13.29
N ALA A 124 -14.36 12.03 -12.02
CA ALA A 124 -15.27 11.85 -10.88
C ALA A 124 -16.36 10.77 -11.08
N GLN A 125 -16.28 9.98 -12.15
CA GLN A 125 -17.24 8.93 -12.46
C GLN A 125 -17.06 7.78 -11.47
N GLY A 126 -18.12 7.51 -10.70
CA GLY A 126 -18.09 6.51 -9.62
C GLY A 126 -17.59 7.04 -8.28
N LEU A 127 -17.31 8.35 -8.16
CA LEU A 127 -17.02 8.97 -6.87
C LEU A 127 -18.33 9.29 -6.15
N VAL A 128 -18.47 8.79 -4.92
CA VAL A 128 -19.62 9.05 -4.07
C VAL A 128 -19.16 9.89 -2.89
N ALA A 129 -19.73 11.09 -2.74
CA ALA A 129 -19.49 11.91 -1.57
C ALA A 129 -20.32 11.36 -0.41
N VAL A 130 -19.66 10.78 0.59
CA VAL A 130 -20.31 10.34 1.84
C VAL A 130 -20.10 11.42 2.90
N THR A 131 -21.14 12.19 3.18
CA THR A 131 -21.11 13.30 4.15
C THR A 131 -21.71 12.89 5.50
N ASN A 132 -21.43 13.67 6.55
CA ASN A 132 -21.91 13.43 7.92
C ASN A 132 -21.42 12.11 8.53
N LEU A 133 -20.17 11.75 8.24
CA LEU A 133 -19.49 10.62 8.89
C LEU A 133 -19.26 10.92 10.36
N HIS A 134 -19.53 9.93 11.22
CA HIS A 134 -19.18 10.04 12.63
C HIS A 134 -17.65 10.12 12.77
N PRO A 135 -17.07 10.95 13.67
CA PRO A 135 -15.62 11.15 13.76
C PRO A 135 -14.80 9.89 14.04
N THR A 136 -15.43 8.81 14.53
CA THR A 136 -14.78 7.52 14.81
C THR A 136 -14.79 6.56 13.62
N VAL A 137 -15.44 6.92 12.51
CA VAL A 137 -15.49 6.08 11.32
C VAL A 137 -14.18 6.23 10.55
N SER A 138 -13.39 5.17 10.50
CA SER A 138 -12.11 5.17 9.78
C SER A 138 -12.28 4.79 8.31
N ASN A 139 -11.25 5.05 7.48
CA ASN A 139 -11.29 4.70 6.06
C ASN A 139 -11.41 3.18 5.86
N ARG A 140 -10.83 2.40 6.78
CA ARG A 140 -11.02 0.95 6.85
C ARG A 140 -12.48 0.56 7.02
N MET A 141 -13.17 1.17 7.99
CA MET A 141 -14.58 0.87 8.29
C MET A 141 -15.46 1.18 7.08
N LEU A 142 -15.20 2.32 6.41
CA LEU A 142 -15.90 2.69 5.18
C LEU A 142 -15.65 1.69 4.06
N CYS A 143 -14.39 1.37 3.78
CA CYS A 143 -14.05 0.43 2.72
C CYS A 143 -14.75 -0.93 2.94
N GLN A 144 -14.72 -1.46 4.16
CA GLN A 144 -15.39 -2.72 4.50
C GLN A 144 -16.91 -2.66 4.36
N ALA A 145 -17.53 -1.52 4.67
CA ALA A 145 -18.97 -1.33 4.52
C ALA A 145 -19.41 -1.27 3.04
N PHE A 146 -18.59 -0.67 2.17
CA PHE A 146 -18.91 -0.51 0.74
C PHE A 146 -18.44 -1.67 -0.14
N GLU A 147 -17.45 -2.46 0.30
CA GLU A 147 -16.91 -3.60 -0.46
C GLU A 147 -17.95 -4.64 -0.92
N PRO A 148 -19.01 -4.97 -0.14
CA PRO A 148 -20.07 -5.86 -0.61
C PRO A 148 -20.91 -5.30 -1.76
N LEU A 149 -20.97 -3.97 -1.88
CA LEU A 149 -21.82 -3.27 -2.86
C LEU A 149 -21.05 -2.97 -4.15
N ALA A 150 -19.77 -2.66 -4.03
CA ALA A 150 -18.91 -2.30 -5.14
C ALA A 150 -17.44 -2.59 -4.85
N ARG A 151 -16.65 -2.77 -5.91
CA ARG A 151 -15.19 -2.81 -5.78
C ARG A 151 -14.67 -1.42 -5.43
N VAL A 152 -14.43 -1.17 -4.14
CA VAL A 152 -13.90 0.11 -3.64
C VAL A 152 -12.42 0.25 -4.03
N CYS A 153 -12.10 1.23 -4.88
CA CYS A 153 -10.73 1.49 -5.33
C CYS A 153 -9.92 2.38 -4.38
N SER A 154 -10.58 3.37 -3.77
CA SER A 154 -10.06 4.27 -2.74
C SER A 154 -11.22 4.74 -1.87
N VAL A 155 -10.93 5.25 -0.67
CA VAL A 155 -11.88 5.92 0.22
C VAL A 155 -11.33 7.31 0.47
#